data_AF-A0A8K0JWK5-F1
#
_entry.id   AF-A0A8K0JWK5-F1
#
_cell.length_a   1.000
_cell.length_b   1.000
_cell.length_c   1.000
_cell.angle_alpha   90.00
_cell.angle_beta   90.00
_cell.angle_gamma   90.00
#
_symmetry.space_group_name_H-M   'P 1'
#
loop_
_entity.id
_entity.type
_entity.pdbx_description
1 polymer ?
#
loop_
_entity_poly.entity_id
_entity_poly.type
_entity_poly.pdbx_seq_one_letter_code
_entity_poly.pdbx_strand_id
1 'polypeptide(L)' 'MLAVAAFVFTYYTFWALLTPFLSPTSPLLALFPPREYAVAFPAILVLVGGSGVAAFIGRVMMKEARKRRIREGKAA' A
#
# COMPACT_ATOMS: atom_id res chain seq x y z
N MET A 1 -4.39 17.99 12.70
CA MET A 1 -4.31 16.62 12.14
C MET A 1 -5.61 16.21 11.45
N LEU A 2 -6.78 16.25 12.10
CA LEU A 2 -8.07 15.91 11.49
C LEU A 2 -8.42 16.70 10.22
N ALA A 3 -8.27 18.04 10.24
CA ALA A 3 -8.57 18.88 9.08
C ALA A 3 -7.70 18.53 7.85
N VAL A 4 -6.42 18.23 8.07
CA VAL A 4 -5.49 17.82 7.00
C VAL A 4 -5.92 16.46 6.42
N ALA A 5 -6.24 15.50 7.29
CA ALA A 5 -6.72 14.20 6.86
C ALA A 5 -8.01 14.30 6.05
N ALA A 6 -8.97 15.10 6.52
CA ALA A 6 -10.23 15.35 5.82
C ALA A 6 -9.98 15.97 4.44
N PHE A 7 -9.14 17.00 4.35
CA PHE A 7 -8.80 17.64 3.08
C PHE A 7 -8.18 16.66 2.07
N VAL A 8 -7.16 15.90 2.48
CA VAL A 8 -6.48 14.92 1.62
C VAL A 8 -7.45 13.82 1.18
N PHE A 9 -8.26 13.30 2.11
CA PHE A 9 -9.25 12.27 1.80
C PHE A 9 -10.29 12.76 0.80
N THR A 10 -10.83 13.96 1.00
CA THR A 10 -11.82 14.55 0.09
C THR A 10 -11.22 14.78 -1.29
N TYR A 11 -10.02 15.36 -1.39
CA TYR A 11 -9.34 15.57 -2.67
C TYR A 11 -9.11 14.25 -3.41
N TYR A 12 -8.58 13.23 -2.71
CA TYR A 12 -8.34 11.91 -3.29
C TYR A 12 -9.64 11.22 -3.74
N THR A 13 -10.71 11.34 -2.95
CA THR A 13 -12.02 10.76 -3.27
C THR A 13 -12.59 11.38 -4.54
N PHE A 14 -12.55 12.71 -4.67
CA PHE A 14 -12.99 13.38 -5.89
C PHE A 14 -12.11 13.01 -7.08
N TRP A 15 -10.79 12.95 -6.88
CA TRP A 15 -9.86 12.54 -7.91
C TRP A 15 -10.18 11.13 -8.46
N ALA A 16 -10.35 10.15 -7.56
CA ALA A 16 -10.62 8.77 -7.95
C ALA A 16 -12.02 8.57 -8.54
N LEU A 17 -13.04 9.25 -8.01
CA LEU A 17 -14.43 9.04 -8.43
C LEU A 17 -14.84 9.88 -9.64
N LEU A 18 -14.39 11.13 -9.76
CA LEU A 18 -14.83 12.01 -10.84
C LEU A 18 -14.08 11.73 -12.15
N THR A 19 -12.75 11.60 -12.11
CA THR A 19 -11.91 11.49 -13.32
C THR A 19 -12.34 10.43 -14.34
N PRO A 20 -12.88 9.23 -13.99
CA PRO A 20 -13.35 8.28 -15.01
C PRO A 20 -14.57 8.74 -15.81
N PHE A 21 -15.35 9.69 -15.30
CA PHE A 21 -16.56 10.22 -15.97
C PHE A 21 -16.31 11.50 -16.77
N LEU A 22 -15.12 12.10 -16.65
CA LEU A 22 -14.77 13.31 -17.39
C LEU A 22 -14.28 12.95 -18.81
N SER A 23 -14.63 13.78 -19.78
CA SER A 23 -14.10 13.65 -21.15
C SER A 23 -12.59 13.99 -21.18
N PRO A 24 -11.80 13.36 -22.07
CA PRO A 24 -10.35 13.62 -22.15
C PRO A 24 -9.95 15.08 -22.44
N THR A 25 -10.85 15.87 -23.01
CA THR A 25 -10.64 17.30 -23.32
C THR A 25 -11.17 18.24 -22.25
N SER A 26 -11.75 17.71 -21.16
CA SER A 26 -12.34 18.53 -20.12
C SER A 26 -11.26 19.33 -19.35
N PRO A 27 -11.38 20.66 -19.25
CA PRO A 27 -10.45 21.50 -18.49
C PRO A 27 -10.34 21.10 -17.01
N LEU A 28 -11.38 20.44 -16.48
CA LEU A 28 -11.42 19.97 -15.09
C LEU A 28 -10.36 18.89 -14.81
N LEU A 29 -9.89 18.13 -15.81
CA LEU A 29 -8.79 17.18 -15.61
C LEU A 29 -7.50 17.88 -15.21
N ALA A 30 -7.30 19.17 -15.52
CA ALA A 30 -6.10 19.91 -15.12
C ALA A 30 -6.01 20.12 -13.59
N LEU A 31 -7.12 19.95 -12.86
CA LEU A 31 -7.16 20.02 -11.39
C LEU A 31 -6.71 18.72 -10.71
N PHE A 32 -6.55 17.64 -11.48
CA PHE A 32 -6.28 16.30 -10.99
C PHE A 32 -5.00 15.74 -11.61
N PRO A 33 -4.21 14.93 -10.87
CA PRO A 33 -3.13 14.18 -11.47
C PRO A 33 -3.66 13.11 -12.45
N PRO A 34 -2.78 12.51 -13.27
CA PRO A 34 -3.15 11.44 -14.19
C PRO A 34 -3.85 10.27 -13.49
N ARG A 35 -4.93 9.76 -14.10
CA ARG A 35 -5.85 8.77 -13.51
C ARG A 35 -5.16 7.48 -13.05
N GLU A 36 -4.09 7.09 -13.72
CA GLU A 36 -3.29 5.90 -13.41
C GLU A 36 -2.75 5.93 -11.98
N TYR A 37 -2.43 7.12 -11.46
CA TYR A 37 -1.93 7.26 -10.10
C TYR A 37 -3.03 7.07 -9.04
N ALA A 38 -4.29 7.38 -9.35
CA ALA A 38 -5.42 7.11 -8.46
C ALA A 38 -5.63 5.61 -8.22
N VAL A 39 -5.14 4.75 -9.12
CA VAL A 39 -5.18 3.29 -8.98
C VAL A 39 -3.85 2.74 -8.48
N ALA A 40 -2.73 3.29 -8.95
CA ALA A 40 -1.40 2.81 -8.59
C ALA A 40 -1.06 3.06 -7.11
N PHE A 41 -1.43 4.21 -6.53
CA PHE A 41 -1.08 4.51 -5.14
C PHE A 41 -1.66 3.49 -4.13
N PRO A 42 -2.97 3.14 -4.14
CA PRO A 42 -3.50 2.11 -3.26
C PRO A 42 -2.88 0.74 -3.52
N ALA A 43 -2.66 0.38 -4.79
CA ALA A 43 -2.04 -0.89 -5.14
C ALA A 43 -0.63 -1.02 -4.58
N ILE A 44 0.21 0.00 -4.75
CA ILE A 44 1.58 0.05 -4.20
C ILE A 44 1.54 -0.01 -2.68
N LEU A 45 0.62 0.71 -2.03
CA LEU A 45 0.50 0.69 -0.57
C LEU A 45 0.20 -0.73 -0.05
N VAL A 46 -0.73 -1.44 -0.68
CA VAL A 46 -1.05 -2.83 -0.34
C VAL A 46 0.13 -3.76 -0.61
N LEU A 47 0.82 -3.59 -1.74
CA LEU A 47 1.98 -4.42 -2.08
C LEU A 47 3.14 -4.20 -1.10
N VAL A 48 3.47 -2.95 -0.77
CA VAL A 48 4.55 -2.61 0.16
C VAL A 48 4.17 -3.04 1.58
N GLY A 49 2.96 -2.74 2.04
CA GLY A 49 2.47 -3.15 3.35
C GLY A 49 2.43 -4.68 3.49
N GLY A 50 1.84 -5.37 2.51
CA GLY A 50 1.71 -6.82 2.49
C GLY A 50 3.06 -7.52 2.40
N SER A 51 3.97 -7.06 1.54
CA SER A 51 5.33 -7.60 1.47
C SER A 51 6.12 -7.37 2.75
N GLY A 52 5.97 -6.21 3.40
CA GLY A 52 6.56 -5.94 4.71
C GLY A 52 6.10 -6.92 5.79
N VAL A 53 4.79 -7.17 5.87
CA VAL A 53 4.21 -8.16 6.79
C VAL A 53 4.71 -9.57 6.48
N ALA A 54 4.68 -9.98 5.21
CA ALA A 54 5.16 -11.30 4.79
C ALA A 54 6.65 -11.51 5.11
N ALA A 55 7.49 -10.50 4.84
CA ALA A 55 8.92 -10.52 5.15
C ALA A 55 9.18 -10.64 6.65
N PHE A 56 8.41 -9.92 7.48
CA PHE A 56 8.50 -10.01 8.93
C PHE A 56 8.17 -11.43 9.43
N ILE A 57 7.05 -11.99 8.97
CA ILE A 57 6.63 -13.36 9.32
C ILE A 57 7.71 -14.36 8.91
N GLY A 58 8.18 -14.29 7.66
CA GLY A 58 9.25 -15.15 7.15
C GLY A 58 10.52 -15.07 8.00
N ARG A 59 10.92 -13.87 8.41
CA ARG A 59 12.08 -13.66 9.29
C ARG A 59 11.91 -14.34 10.65
N VAL A 60 10.74 -14.24 11.26
CA VAL A 60 10.44 -14.89 12.54
C VAL A 60 10.46 -16.41 12.40
N MET A 61 9.83 -16.95 11.35
CA MET A 61 9.81 -18.40 11.08
C MET A 61 11.23 -18.96 10.89
N MET A 62 12.07 -18.29 10.09
CA MET A 62 13.46 -18.70 9.88
C MET A 62 14.28 -18.68 11.18
N LYS A 63 14.08 -17.65 12.03
CA LYS A 63 14.76 -17.54 13.32
C LYS A 63 14.37 -18.68 14.26
N GLU A 64 13.09 -19.00 14.36
CA GLU A 64 12.60 -20.07 15.23
C GLU A 64 12.99 -21.46 14.70
N ALA A 65 12.94 -21.68 13.39
CA ALA A 65 13.42 -22.92 12.77
C ALA A 65 14.92 -23.14 13.06
N ARG A 66 15.75 -22.09 12.94
CA ARG A 66 17.18 -22.18 13.28
C ARG A 66 17.42 -22.53 14.74
N LYS A 67 16.67 -21.92 15.67
CA LYS A 67 16.77 -22.26 17.10
C LYS A 67 16.39 -23.71 17.38
N ARG A 68 15.31 -24.21 16.76
CA ARG A 68 14.89 -25.61 16.89
C ARG A 68 15.97 -26.58 16.42
N ARG A 69 16.55 -26.36 15.23
CA ARG A 69 17.64 -27.20 14.71
C ARG A 69 18.87 -27.24 15.61
N ILE A 70 19.27 -26.09 16.17
CA ILE A 70 20.40 -26.01 17.11
C ILE A 70 20.10 -26.81 18.39
N ARG A 71 18.85 -26.78 18.88
CA ARG A 71 18.45 -27.53 20.08
C ARG A 71 18.45 -29.04 19.82
N GLU A 72 17.92 -29.47 18.68
CA GLU A 72 17.89 -30.88 18.28
C GLU A 72 19.30 -31.44 18.07
N GLY A 73 20.19 -30.69 17.41
CA GLY A 73 21.59 -31.09 17.24
C GLY A 73 22.45 -31.05 18.51
N LYS A 74 21.96 -30.44 19.61
CA LYS A 74 22.59 -30.51 20.94
C LYS A 74 22.04 -31.67 21.79
N ALA A 75 20.92 -32.27 21.38
CA ALA A 75 20.26 -33.36 22.09
C ALA A 75 20.57 -34.75 21.49
N ALA A 76 21.26 -34.79 20.34
CA ALA A 76 21.84 -35.97 19.71
C ALA A 76 23.34 -36.05 20.03
#